data_AF-A0A7R9VEB9-F1
#
_entry.id   AF-A0A7R9VEB9-F1
#
_cell.length_a   1.000
_cell.length_b   1.000
_cell.length_c   1.000
_cell.angle_alpha   90.00
_cell.angle_beta   90.00
_cell.angle_gamma   90.00
#
_symmetry.space_group_name_H-M   'P 1'
#
loop_
_entity.id
_entity.type
_entity.pdbx_description
1 polymer ?
#
loop_
_entity_poly.entity_id
_entity_poly.type
_entity_poly.pdbx_seq_one_letter_code
_entity_poly.pdbx_strand_id
1 'polypeptide(L)'
;KYRKQPSAGDEHTGKKRRTKNTGNNVPSRKRRQSSLESDEDDSTSCVGLISDTHGVLEDSALEYLTSVKPGVILHSGDVGDKRPSRLKPDQLLQRLSDAFSAGDVPIVACRGNVDDDLPKEKRAIELPPSALHVHPRTGTRILVLHGDSTPARIKNRNDGTLIVSEEAWRIIRHHNAQVVVYGHSHLIGCHEERK
;
A
#
# COMPACT_ATOMS: atom_id res chain seq x y z
N LYS A 1 -65.22 7.98 2.82
CA LYS A 1 -66.14 8.93 3.50
C LYS A 1 -65.24 9.88 4.29
N TYR A 2 -64.80 11.03 3.79
CA TYR A 2 -65.56 12.28 3.61
C TYR A 2 -65.06 13.10 2.39
N ARG A 3 -66.02 13.82 1.82
CA ARG A 3 -66.06 14.81 0.72
C ARG A 3 -65.55 16.17 1.28
N LYS A 4 -64.94 17.17 0.60
CA LYS A 4 -65.21 17.92 -0.64
C LYS A 4 -64.01 18.86 -0.92
N GLN A 5 -63.71 19.14 -2.20
CA GLN A 5 -63.01 20.37 -2.70
C GLN A 5 -64.07 21.50 -3.02
N PRO A 6 -63.82 22.60 -3.78
CA PRO A 6 -62.61 23.36 -4.21
C PRO A 6 -62.78 24.93 -4.17
N SER A 7 -61.78 25.64 -4.74
CA SER A 7 -61.84 26.95 -5.48
C SER A 7 -61.63 28.23 -4.64
N ALA A 8 -61.07 29.35 -5.12
CA ALA A 8 -60.82 29.89 -6.46
C ALA A 8 -59.80 31.07 -6.43
N GLY A 9 -59.33 31.51 -7.61
CA GLY A 9 -58.85 32.88 -7.94
C GLY A 9 -57.41 33.23 -7.54
N ASP A 10 -56.57 33.91 -8.32
CA ASP A 10 -56.80 34.82 -9.45
C ASP A 10 -55.60 34.88 -10.41
N GLU A 11 -55.91 35.04 -11.70
CA GLU A 11 -55.02 35.49 -12.77
C GLU A 11 -54.91 37.02 -12.75
N HIS A 12 -53.74 37.60 -13.04
CA HIS A 12 -53.63 38.69 -14.05
C HIS A 12 -52.19 39.16 -14.35
N THR A 13 -51.83 38.99 -15.63
CA THR A 13 -51.24 39.96 -16.57
C THR A 13 -49.90 40.68 -16.29
N GLY A 14 -49.00 40.69 -17.31
CA GLY A 14 -48.18 41.89 -17.55
C GLY A 14 -46.83 41.77 -18.28
N LYS A 15 -46.87 41.59 -19.61
CA LYS A 15 -45.99 42.19 -20.65
C LYS A 15 -44.48 42.47 -20.42
N LYS A 16 -43.68 41.73 -21.22
CA LYS A 16 -42.64 42.17 -22.18
C LYS A 16 -41.84 43.47 -21.90
N ARG A 17 -40.50 43.34 -21.89
CA ARG A 17 -39.60 44.23 -22.64
C ARG A 17 -38.30 43.53 -23.06
N ARG A 18 -37.89 43.86 -24.28
CA ARG A 18 -36.85 43.23 -25.11
C ARG A 18 -35.79 44.31 -25.33
N THR A 19 -34.53 44.04 -25.04
CA THR A 19 -33.40 44.85 -25.54
C THR A 19 -32.28 43.93 -25.99
N LYS A 20 -32.03 43.99 -27.30
CA LYS A 20 -30.81 43.47 -27.95
C LYS A 20 -29.66 44.38 -27.54
N ASN A 21 -28.48 43.82 -27.28
CA ASN A 21 -27.25 44.58 -27.43
C ASN A 21 -26.24 43.77 -28.25
N THR A 22 -25.73 44.47 -29.25
CA THR A 22 -24.90 44.05 -30.37
C THR A 22 -23.42 44.12 -30.02
N GLY A 23 -22.67 43.09 -30.42
CA GLY A 23 -21.28 43.14 -30.92
C GLY A 23 -20.20 43.82 -30.08
N ASN A 24 -19.11 43.09 -29.79
CA ASN A 24 -17.82 43.49 -30.33
C ASN A 24 -16.73 42.41 -30.24
N ASN A 25 -15.86 42.50 -31.23
CA ASN A 25 -14.74 41.67 -31.61
C ASN A 25 -13.73 41.27 -30.52
N VAL A 26 -13.19 40.08 -30.76
CA VAL A 26 -12.01 39.42 -30.21
C VAL A 26 -10.73 40.28 -30.37
N PRO A 27 -9.77 40.15 -29.43
CA PRO A 27 -8.38 40.02 -29.83
C PRO A 27 -7.77 38.70 -29.33
N SER A 28 -7.19 38.02 -30.30
CA SER A 28 -6.47 36.76 -30.26
C SER A 28 -5.32 36.82 -29.25
N ARG A 29 -5.41 36.05 -28.16
CA ARG A 29 -4.23 35.78 -27.31
C ARG A 29 -3.53 34.52 -27.80
N LYS A 30 -2.42 34.79 -28.49
CA LYS A 30 -1.31 33.88 -28.78
C LYS A 30 -0.88 33.11 -27.52
N ARG A 31 -0.66 31.80 -27.71
CA ARG A 31 0.44 30.98 -27.17
C ARG A 31 0.80 31.15 -25.67
N ARG A 32 0.42 30.15 -24.87
CA ARG A 32 1.30 29.48 -23.90
C ARG A 32 1.21 27.99 -24.27
N GLN A 33 2.10 27.44 -25.10
CA GLN A 33 3.41 26.92 -24.71
C GLN A 33 3.39 26.22 -23.35
N SER A 34 3.33 24.89 -23.45
CA SER A 34 4.00 23.88 -22.61
C SER A 34 3.85 24.00 -21.10
N SER A 35 2.84 23.34 -20.54
CA SER A 35 3.11 22.31 -19.54
C SER A 35 3.40 21.05 -20.37
N LEU A 36 4.61 20.52 -20.55
CA LEU A 36 5.51 20.03 -19.50
C LEU A 36 4.70 19.60 -18.27
N GLU A 37 3.69 18.77 -18.52
CA GLU A 37 3.42 17.67 -17.60
C GLU A 37 4.73 16.89 -17.59
N SER A 38 5.56 17.15 -16.57
CA SER A 38 6.58 16.19 -16.21
C SER A 38 5.82 14.88 -16.01
N ASP A 39 6.14 13.88 -16.81
CA ASP A 39 5.94 12.49 -16.44
C ASP A 39 6.64 12.33 -15.10
N GLU A 40 5.95 12.65 -14.00
CA GLU A 40 6.46 12.43 -12.66
C GLU A 40 6.69 10.94 -12.59
N ASP A 41 7.96 10.59 -12.47
CA ASP A 41 8.48 9.23 -12.42
C ASP A 41 7.56 8.38 -11.52
N ASP A 42 6.75 7.52 -12.16
CA ASP A 42 5.72 6.71 -11.49
C ASP A 42 6.36 5.62 -10.60
N SER A 43 7.69 5.59 -10.54
CA SER A 43 8.52 4.77 -9.65
C SER A 43 8.10 4.91 -8.18
N THR A 44 7.65 6.11 -7.75
CA THR A 44 7.16 6.36 -6.38
C THR A 44 5.85 5.63 -6.04
N SER A 45 5.13 5.10 -7.04
CA SER A 45 3.90 4.33 -6.86
C SER A 45 4.16 2.82 -6.70
N CYS A 46 5.35 2.34 -7.03
CA CYS A 46 5.67 0.91 -6.99
C CYS A 46 6.10 0.49 -5.58
N VAL A 47 5.56 -0.64 -5.10
CA VAL A 47 5.90 -1.23 -3.80
C VAL A 47 6.69 -2.52 -4.05
N GLY A 48 7.93 -2.57 -3.57
CA GLY A 48 8.74 -3.78 -3.57
C GLY A 48 8.37 -4.68 -2.41
N LEU A 49 8.22 -5.98 -2.64
CA LEU A 49 7.92 -6.97 -1.60
C LEU A 49 9.05 -8.00 -1.51
N ILE A 50 9.47 -8.31 -0.29
CA ILE A 50 10.42 -9.37 0.00
C ILE A 50 10.05 -10.04 1.34
N SER A 51 10.39 -11.30 1.53
CA SER A 51 10.12 -12.03 2.77
C SER A 51 11.02 -13.24 2.91
N ASP A 52 11.03 -13.83 4.11
CA ASP A 52 11.62 -15.15 4.39
C ASP A 52 13.07 -15.25 3.88
N THR A 53 13.83 -14.16 3.99
CA THR A 53 15.21 -14.11 3.48
C THR A 53 16.14 -14.97 4.33
N HIS A 54 15.83 -15.15 5.62
CA HIS A 54 16.63 -15.94 6.56
C HIS A 54 18.12 -15.57 6.51
N GLY A 55 18.41 -14.27 6.44
CA GLY A 55 19.76 -13.72 6.32
C GLY A 55 20.44 -14.01 4.97
N VAL A 56 19.68 -14.33 3.92
CA VAL A 56 20.13 -14.51 2.53
C VAL A 56 19.38 -13.54 1.65
N LEU A 57 20.10 -12.56 1.12
CA LEU A 57 19.60 -11.72 0.04
C LEU A 57 20.28 -12.18 -1.26
N GLU A 58 19.50 -12.81 -2.14
CA GLU A 58 20.01 -13.26 -3.44
C GLU A 58 20.27 -12.05 -4.35
N ASP A 59 21.38 -12.07 -5.10
CA ASP A 59 21.73 -10.97 -6.02
C ASP A 59 20.66 -10.79 -7.10
N SER A 60 20.04 -11.87 -7.58
CA SER A 60 18.93 -11.84 -8.53
C SER A 60 17.70 -11.08 -7.99
N ALA A 61 17.36 -11.25 -6.71
CA ALA A 61 16.27 -10.53 -6.08
C ALA A 61 16.60 -9.03 -5.97
N LEU A 62 17.86 -8.71 -5.67
CA LEU A 62 18.35 -7.34 -5.58
C LEU A 62 18.37 -6.65 -6.95
N GLU A 63 18.87 -7.33 -7.98
CA GLU A 63 18.84 -6.89 -9.37
C GLU A 63 17.41 -6.63 -9.84
N TYR A 64 16.48 -7.53 -9.52
CA TYR A 64 15.07 -7.33 -9.84
C TYR A 64 14.50 -6.09 -9.15
N LEU A 65 14.66 -5.98 -7.82
CA LEU A 65 14.15 -4.84 -7.05
C LEU A 65 14.76 -3.51 -7.50
N THR A 66 16.06 -3.48 -7.80
CA THR A 66 16.73 -2.26 -8.31
C THR A 66 16.29 -1.90 -9.73
N SER A 67 15.96 -2.89 -10.57
CA SER A 67 15.44 -2.64 -11.93
C SER A 67 14.04 -2.01 -11.93
N VAL A 68 13.18 -2.40 -10.98
CA VAL A 68 11.80 -1.88 -10.88
C VAL A 68 11.70 -0.58 -10.10
N LYS A 69 12.75 -0.19 -9.36
CA LYS A 69 12.88 1.08 -8.61
C LYS A 69 11.63 1.41 -7.77
N PRO A 70 11.31 0.59 -6.75
CA PRO A 70 10.13 0.83 -5.95
C PRO A 70 10.31 2.09 -5.09
N GLY A 71 9.21 2.79 -4.79
CA GLY A 71 9.19 3.91 -3.86
C GLY A 71 9.30 3.48 -2.39
N VAL A 72 9.09 2.20 -2.09
CA VAL A 72 9.27 1.58 -0.76
C VAL A 72 9.49 0.08 -0.91
N ILE A 73 10.25 -0.52 0.00
CA ILE A 73 10.35 -1.99 0.11
C ILE A 73 9.74 -2.46 1.42
N LEU A 74 8.86 -3.45 1.34
CA LEU A 74 8.23 -4.09 2.50
C LEU A 74 8.87 -5.46 2.72
N HIS A 75 9.47 -5.68 3.89
CA HIS A 75 10.00 -6.99 4.31
C HIS A 75 9.07 -7.64 5.34
N SER A 76 8.41 -8.74 4.97
CA SER A 76 7.40 -9.39 5.83
C SER A 76 7.99 -10.44 6.78
N GLY A 77 9.04 -10.07 7.53
CA GLY A 77 9.64 -10.92 8.57
C GLY A 77 10.62 -11.98 8.09
N ASP A 78 11.23 -12.67 9.06
CA ASP A 78 12.32 -13.63 8.88
C ASP A 78 13.49 -13.04 8.09
N VAL A 79 13.92 -11.86 8.55
CA VAL A 79 15.00 -11.06 7.96
C VAL A 79 16.35 -11.71 8.20
N GLY A 80 16.60 -12.14 9.45
CA GLY A 80 17.86 -12.76 9.86
C GLY A 80 17.75 -14.28 10.04
N ASP A 81 18.87 -14.89 10.41
CA ASP A 81 18.89 -16.30 10.83
C ASP A 81 20.05 -16.62 11.80
N LYS A 82 19.83 -17.60 12.68
CA LYS A 82 20.80 -18.03 13.69
C LYS A 82 22.04 -18.71 13.11
N ARG A 83 21.98 -19.27 11.89
CA ARG A 83 23.12 -19.92 11.21
C ARG A 83 24.31 -18.97 11.04
N PRO A 84 25.56 -19.41 11.30
CA PRO A 84 26.73 -18.51 11.31
C PRO A 84 27.00 -17.76 10.00
N SER A 85 26.71 -18.37 8.86
CA SER A 85 26.94 -17.77 7.52
C SER A 85 25.84 -16.81 7.07
N ARG A 86 24.78 -16.62 7.87
CA ARG A 86 23.63 -15.78 7.53
C ARG A 86 23.83 -14.36 8.04
N LEU A 87 23.38 -13.39 7.25
CA LEU A 87 23.36 -11.99 7.64
C LEU A 87 22.44 -11.80 8.85
N LYS A 88 22.84 -10.89 9.74
CA LYS A 88 21.96 -10.37 10.79
C LYS A 88 20.91 -9.43 10.17
N PRO A 89 19.78 -9.18 10.83
CA PRO A 89 18.75 -8.28 10.29
C PRO A 89 19.27 -6.91 9.88
N ASP A 90 20.09 -6.26 10.71
CA ASP A 90 20.72 -4.96 10.42
C ASP A 90 21.60 -5.02 9.16
N GLN A 91 22.40 -6.07 9.02
CA GLN A 91 23.28 -6.26 7.86
C GLN A 91 22.49 -6.53 6.58
N LEU A 92 21.41 -7.31 6.65
CA LEU A 92 20.57 -7.60 5.49
C LEU A 92 19.82 -6.35 5.04
N LEU A 93 19.22 -5.60 5.97
CA LEU A 93 18.53 -4.34 5.66
C LEU A 93 19.50 -3.27 5.16
N GLN A 94 20.72 -3.21 5.70
CA GLN A 94 21.76 -2.32 5.17
C GLN A 94 22.14 -2.70 3.74
N ARG A 95 22.38 -3.98 3.45
CA ARG A 95 22.69 -4.45 2.09
C ARG A 95 21.54 -4.13 1.11
N LEU A 96 20.30 -4.30 1.55
CA LEU A 96 19.12 -3.94 0.76
C LEU A 96 19.08 -2.43 0.50
N SER A 97 19.37 -1.61 1.52
CA SER A 97 19.42 -0.15 1.40
C SER A 97 20.54 0.32 0.46
N ASP A 98 21.74 -0.26 0.59
CA ASP A 98 22.95 0.11 -0.17
C ASP A 98 22.81 -0.16 -1.68
N ALA A 99 21.93 -1.08 -2.05
CA ALA A 99 21.66 -1.41 -3.45
C ALA A 99 20.93 -0.28 -4.20
N PHE A 100 20.26 0.61 -3.47
CA PHE A 100 19.60 1.78 -4.02
C PHE A 100 20.50 2.99 -3.78
N SER A 101 20.65 3.85 -4.81
CA SER A 101 21.50 5.03 -4.73
C SER A 101 21.24 5.80 -3.42
N ALA A 102 22.27 5.92 -2.59
CA ALA A 102 22.27 6.63 -1.31
C ALA A 102 21.11 6.32 -0.33
N GLY A 103 20.46 5.15 -0.40
CA GLY A 103 19.37 4.79 0.50
C GLY A 103 18.04 5.53 0.25
N ASP A 104 17.82 5.99 -0.98
CA ASP A 104 16.62 6.76 -1.36
C ASP A 104 15.30 5.96 -1.25
N VAL A 105 15.37 4.62 -1.15
CA VAL A 105 14.21 3.75 -1.04
C VAL A 105 14.01 3.32 0.42
N PRO A 106 12.96 3.80 1.12
CA PRO A 106 12.69 3.40 2.48
C PRO A 106 12.36 1.91 2.58
N ILE A 107 12.85 1.26 3.64
CA ILE A 107 12.54 -0.13 3.95
C ILE A 107 11.65 -0.19 5.19
N VAL A 108 10.51 -0.87 5.06
CA VAL A 108 9.58 -1.14 6.16
C VAL A 108 9.61 -2.64 6.43
N ALA A 109 10.11 -3.03 7.61
CA ALA A 109 10.23 -4.42 8.00
C ALA A 109 9.40 -4.72 9.24
N CYS A 110 8.82 -5.91 9.30
CA CYS A 110 8.31 -6.49 10.55
C CYS A 110 9.17 -7.68 10.98
N ARG A 111 8.96 -8.13 12.20
CA ARG A 111 9.58 -9.30 12.79
C ARG A 111 8.86 -10.58 12.37
N GLY A 112 9.60 -11.64 12.08
CA GLY A 112 9.09 -13.01 11.94
C GLY A 112 9.53 -13.94 13.08
N ASN A 113 9.09 -15.20 13.05
CA ASN A 113 9.40 -16.15 14.11
C ASN A 113 10.90 -16.47 14.20
N VAL A 114 11.63 -16.48 13.08
CA VAL A 114 13.07 -16.74 13.08
C VAL A 114 13.83 -15.56 13.68
N ASP A 115 13.36 -14.33 13.45
CA ASP A 115 13.94 -13.13 14.07
C ASP A 115 13.79 -13.16 15.60
N ASP A 116 12.65 -13.65 16.09
CA ASP A 116 12.36 -13.83 17.52
C ASP A 116 13.21 -14.92 18.19
N ASP A 117 13.75 -15.86 17.42
CA ASP A 117 14.63 -16.93 17.89
C ASP A 117 16.12 -16.60 17.78
N LEU A 118 16.48 -15.40 17.28
CA LEU A 118 17.88 -15.00 17.16
C LEU A 118 18.53 -14.88 18.54
N PRO A 119 19.79 -15.31 18.71
CA PRO A 119 20.51 -15.07 19.95
C PRO A 119 20.81 -13.55 20.09
N LYS A 120 21.01 -13.07 21.33
CA LYS A 120 21.07 -11.63 21.64
C LYS A 120 22.11 -10.88 20.82
N GLU A 121 23.27 -11.49 20.59
CA GLU A 121 24.38 -10.94 19.80
C GLU A 121 24.06 -10.76 18.30
N LYS A 122 22.99 -11.40 17.82
CA LYS A 122 22.48 -11.27 16.45
C LYS A 122 21.30 -10.30 16.33
N ARG A 123 20.66 -9.89 17.43
CA ARG A 123 19.58 -8.89 17.45
C ARG A 123 20.15 -7.48 17.55
N ALA A 124 20.89 -7.05 16.54
CA ALA A 124 21.47 -5.70 16.50
C ALA A 124 20.39 -4.60 16.38
N ILE A 125 19.22 -4.95 15.84
CA ILE A 125 18.05 -4.08 15.74
C ILE A 125 16.81 -4.81 16.28
N GLU A 126 15.88 -4.05 16.84
CA GLU A 126 14.56 -4.55 17.22
C GLU A 126 13.59 -4.33 16.06
N LEU A 127 13.06 -5.42 15.52
CA LEU A 127 12.00 -5.39 14.51
C LEU A 127 10.63 -5.36 15.20
N PRO A 128 9.70 -4.51 14.74
CA PRO A 128 8.36 -4.47 15.30
C PRO A 128 7.55 -5.71 14.89
N PRO A 129 6.60 -6.19 15.70
CA PRO A 129 5.78 -7.37 15.36
C PRO A 129 4.91 -7.16 14.11
N SER A 130 4.59 -5.91 13.79
CA SER A 130 3.90 -5.50 12.57
C SER A 130 4.34 -4.10 12.19
N ALA A 131 4.26 -3.76 10.90
CA ALA A 131 4.55 -2.43 10.42
C ALA A 131 3.41 -1.94 9.50
N LEU A 132 3.18 -0.63 9.47
CA LEU A 132 2.18 -0.03 8.60
C LEU A 132 2.85 0.94 7.63
N HIS A 133 2.61 0.72 6.34
CA HIS A 133 2.96 1.66 5.30
C HIS A 133 1.68 2.34 4.77
N VAL A 134 1.73 3.65 4.56
CA VAL A 134 0.65 4.40 3.91
C VAL A 134 1.19 4.90 2.58
N HIS A 135 0.63 4.37 1.49
CA HIS A 135 1.05 4.72 0.15
C HIS A 135 0.82 6.23 -0.09
N PRO A 136 1.86 7.02 -0.44
CA PRO A 136 1.79 8.48 -0.41
C PRO A 136 0.77 9.05 -1.39
N ARG A 137 0.60 8.41 -2.55
CA ARG A 137 -0.32 8.86 -3.61
C ARG A 137 -1.78 8.45 -3.41
N THR A 138 -2.03 7.21 -3.01
CA THR A 138 -3.39 6.65 -2.92
C THR A 138 -3.97 6.70 -1.51
N GLY A 139 -3.14 6.94 -0.48
CA GLY A 139 -3.52 6.81 0.92
C GLY A 139 -3.80 5.36 1.35
N THR A 140 -3.50 4.39 0.51
CA THR A 140 -3.70 2.96 0.80
C THR A 140 -2.83 2.56 1.98
N ARG A 141 -3.45 1.98 3.00
CA ARG A 141 -2.81 1.52 4.24
C ARG A 141 -2.50 0.03 4.08
N ILE A 142 -1.22 -0.25 3.93
CA ILE A 142 -0.65 -1.58 3.72
C ILE A 142 -0.07 -2.05 5.05
N LEU A 143 -0.69 -3.05 5.64
CA LEU A 143 -0.21 -3.69 6.87
C LEU A 143 0.78 -4.81 6.49
N VAL A 144 1.97 -4.74 7.07
CA VAL A 144 3.03 -5.74 6.94
C VAL A 144 3.11 -6.54 8.24
N LEU A 145 2.96 -7.85 8.13
CA LEU A 145 3.06 -8.82 9.22
C LEU A 145 3.74 -10.08 8.70
N HIS A 146 4.31 -10.93 9.56
CA HIS A 146 4.97 -12.15 9.07
C HIS A 146 3.98 -13.29 8.83
N GLY A 147 3.07 -13.53 9.75
CA GLY A 147 2.01 -14.55 9.63
C GLY A 147 2.19 -15.79 10.51
N ASP A 148 3.24 -15.84 11.32
CA ASP A 148 3.50 -16.84 12.36
C ASP A 148 2.62 -16.61 13.61
N SER A 149 2.50 -15.35 14.00
CA SER A 149 1.85 -14.84 15.21
C SER A 149 0.40 -14.42 14.97
N THR A 150 0.01 -14.34 13.70
CA THR A 150 -1.36 -14.06 13.26
C THR A 150 -1.83 -15.28 12.47
N PRO A 151 -2.83 -16.04 12.94
CA PRO A 151 -3.35 -17.18 12.22
C PRO A 151 -4.15 -16.77 10.97
N ALA A 152 -3.49 -16.12 10.01
CA ALA A 152 -3.77 -16.35 8.60
C ALA A 152 -3.23 -17.74 8.27
N ARG A 153 -3.85 -18.77 8.88
CA ARG A 153 -3.58 -20.14 8.47
C ARG A 153 -4.23 -20.29 7.11
N ILE A 154 -3.40 -20.29 6.07
CA ILE A 154 -3.72 -20.94 4.80
C ILE A 154 -3.91 -22.43 5.12
N LYS A 155 -5.08 -22.80 5.61
CA LYS A 155 -5.49 -24.20 5.76
C LYS A 155 -6.91 -24.36 5.27
N ASN A 156 -6.99 -24.59 3.97
CA ASN A 156 -7.57 -25.83 3.52
C ASN A 156 -6.65 -26.44 2.45
N ARG A 157 -6.01 -27.59 2.74
CA ARG A 157 -5.23 -28.36 1.75
C ARG A 157 -6.10 -28.87 0.58
N ASN A 158 -7.43 -28.75 0.70
CA ASN A 158 -8.38 -29.30 -0.25
C ASN A 158 -9.07 -28.26 -1.14
N ASP A 159 -9.11 -26.97 -0.77
CA ASP A 159 -9.82 -25.94 -1.57
C ASP A 159 -9.14 -24.55 -1.63
N GLY A 160 -8.01 -24.34 -0.93
CA GLY A 160 -7.27 -23.08 -1.00
C GLY A 160 -7.91 -21.89 -0.26
N THR A 161 -8.95 -22.12 0.57
CA THR A 161 -9.60 -21.04 1.32
C THR A 161 -8.68 -20.50 2.42
N LEU A 162 -8.55 -19.17 2.46
CA LEU A 162 -7.84 -18.44 3.50
C LEU A 162 -8.72 -18.32 4.75
N ILE A 163 -8.24 -18.80 5.89
CA ILE A 163 -8.90 -18.54 7.18
C ILE A 163 -8.06 -17.53 7.94
N VAL A 164 -8.59 -16.32 8.06
CA VAL A 164 -8.01 -15.23 8.86
C VAL A 164 -8.59 -15.31 10.26
N SER A 165 -7.74 -15.50 11.26
CA SER A 165 -8.17 -15.52 12.67
C SER A 165 -8.76 -14.19 13.15
N GLU A 166 -9.56 -14.23 14.21
CA GLU A 166 -10.08 -13.04 14.88
C GLU A 166 -8.99 -12.07 15.37
N GLU A 167 -7.84 -12.59 15.82
CA GLU A 167 -6.72 -11.76 16.23
C GLU A 167 -6.11 -10.99 15.05
N ALA A 168 -5.91 -11.67 13.91
CA ALA A 168 -5.50 -11.01 12.68
C ALA A 168 -6.52 -9.96 12.24
N TRP A 169 -7.82 -10.28 12.30
CA TRP A 169 -8.88 -9.30 12.03
C TRP A 169 -8.84 -8.08 12.95
N ARG A 170 -8.58 -8.29 14.24
CA ARG A 170 -8.46 -7.20 15.21
C ARG A 170 -7.31 -6.26 14.85
N ILE A 171 -6.16 -6.79 14.45
CA ILE A 171 -4.99 -6.00 14.04
C ILE A 171 -5.29 -5.25 12.73
N ILE A 172 -5.82 -5.94 11.72
CA ILE A 172 -6.22 -5.35 10.43
C ILE A 172 -7.18 -4.18 10.64
N ARG A 173 -8.22 -4.36 11.45
CA ARG A 173 -9.21 -3.32 11.77
C ARG A 173 -8.61 -2.19 12.59
N HIS A 174 -7.76 -2.50 13.58
CA HIS A 174 -7.08 -1.51 14.40
C HIS A 174 -6.24 -0.55 13.54
N HIS A 175 -5.54 -1.09 12.54
CA HIS A 175 -4.76 -0.28 11.61
C HIS A 175 -5.58 0.31 10.45
N ASN A 176 -6.87 -0.05 10.32
CA ASN A 176 -7.72 0.27 9.17
C ASN A 176 -7.02 -0.08 7.85
N ALA A 177 -6.39 -1.27 7.80
CA ALA A 177 -5.62 -1.70 6.64
C ALA A 177 -6.53 -2.12 5.49
N GLN A 178 -6.21 -1.68 4.27
CA GLN A 178 -6.90 -2.12 3.05
C GLN A 178 -6.15 -3.26 2.35
N VAL A 179 -4.84 -3.36 2.55
CA VAL A 179 -4.00 -4.43 2.01
C VAL A 179 -3.19 -5.02 3.16
N VAL A 180 -3.04 -6.33 3.15
CA VAL A 180 -2.20 -7.07 4.11
C VAL A 180 -1.15 -7.84 3.32
N VAL A 181 0.11 -7.63 3.67
CA VAL A 181 1.26 -8.37 3.12
C VAL A 181 1.81 -9.26 4.21
N TYR A 182 2.01 -10.54 3.90
CA TYR A 182 2.55 -11.51 4.82
C TYR A 182 3.43 -12.57 4.17
N GLY A 183 4.34 -13.14 4.95
CA GLY A 183 5.28 -14.19 4.58
C GLY A 183 4.94 -15.52 5.26
N HIS A 184 5.95 -16.19 5.84
CA HIS A 184 5.87 -17.38 6.69
C HIS A 184 5.44 -18.68 6.00
N SER A 185 4.46 -18.61 5.10
CA SER A 185 3.92 -19.80 4.44
C SER A 185 4.83 -20.36 3.34
N HIS A 186 5.77 -19.54 2.84
CA HIS A 186 6.57 -19.80 1.64
C HIS A 186 5.70 -20.06 0.39
N LEU A 187 4.44 -19.63 0.41
CA LEU A 187 3.50 -19.73 -0.70
C LEU A 187 3.25 -18.33 -1.27
N ILE A 188 3.31 -18.23 -2.59
CA ILE A 188 2.92 -17.01 -3.30
C ILE A 188 1.42 -17.05 -3.52
N GLY A 189 0.71 -16.00 -3.13
CA GLY A 189 -0.73 -15.90 -3.31
C GLY A 189 -1.24 -14.47 -3.17
N CYS A 190 -2.40 -14.22 -3.75
CA CYS A 190 -3.17 -13.00 -3.53
C CYS A 190 -4.61 -13.43 -3.23
N HIS A 191 -5.16 -12.93 -2.12
CA HIS A 191 -6.50 -13.24 -1.68
C HIS A 191 -7.29 -11.95 -1.59
N GLU A 192 -8.48 -11.94 -2.19
CA GLU A 192 -9.43 -10.85 -2.07
C GLU A 192 -10.56 -11.33 -1.15
N GLU A 193 -10.75 -10.63 -0.02
CA GLU A 193 -11.96 -10.84 0.77
C GLU A 193 -13.11 -10.06 0.12
N ARG A 194 -14.13 -10.79 -0.35
CA ARG A 194 -15.37 -10.20 -0.81
C ARG A 194 -16.31 -10.04 0.37
N LYS A 195 -16.74 -8.81 0.62
CA LYS A 195 -17.82 -8.50 1.57
C LYS A 195 -19.17 -9.03 1.09
#